data_AF-A0A2R5LBJ5-F1
#
_entry.id   AF-A0A2R5LBJ5-F1
#
_cell.length_a   1.000
_cell.length_b   1.000
_cell.length_c   1.000
_cell.angle_alpha   90.00
_cell.angle_beta   90.00
_cell.angle_gamma   90.00
#
_symmetry.space_group_name_H-M   'P 1'
#
loop_
_entity.id
_entity.type
_entity.pdbx_description
1 polymer ?
#
loop_
_entity_poly.entity_id
_entity_poly.type
_entity_poly.pdbx_seq_one_letter_code
_entity_poly.pdbx_strand_id
1 'polypeptide(L)' 'DTEGRLRRENLLFLGLPDAANETWEQSESQILSFCAERLNVTLDPNMIDRAHRVGRFDSSKLRPIVGKFALYKNKMSVL' A
#
# COMPACT_ATOMS: atom_id res chain seq x y z
N ASP A 1 21.39 10.92 -4.87
CA ASP A 1 20.41 9.84 -5.10
C ASP A 1 19.00 10.35 -4.86
N THR A 2 18.28 10.70 -5.93
CA THR A 2 16.97 11.36 -5.87
C THR A 2 15.83 10.32 -5.79
N GLU A 3 15.99 9.20 -6.48
CA GLU A 3 15.02 8.09 -6.51
C GLU A 3 14.84 7.43 -5.13
N GLY A 4 15.92 7.19 -4.40
CA GLY A 4 15.84 6.64 -3.05
C GLY A 4 15.07 7.53 -2.07
N ARG A 5 15.16 8.86 -2.23
CA ARG A 5 14.42 9.82 -1.40
C ARG A 5 12.92 9.80 -1.69
N LEU A 6 12.53 9.63 -2.96
CA LEU A 6 11.12 9.57 -3.38
C LEU A 6 10.44 8.25 -2.99
N ARG A 7 11.20 7.17 -2.81
CA ARG A 7 10.66 5.85 -2.47
C ARG A 7 10.73 5.52 -0.98
N ARG A 8 11.39 6.34 -0.17
CA ARG A 8 11.61 6.06 1.26
C ARG A 8 10.31 5.90 2.06
N GLU A 9 9.26 6.54 1.59
CA GLU A 9 7.91 6.55 2.17
C GLU A 9 6.98 5.51 1.54
N ASN A 10 7.46 4.74 0.56
CA ASN A 10 6.65 3.75 -0.13
C ASN A 10 6.86 2.36 0.49
N LEU A 11 5.77 1.64 0.70
CA LEU A 11 5.78 0.19 0.97
C LEU A 11 5.12 -0.57 -0.16
N LEU A 12 5.60 -1.78 -0.39
CA LEU A 12 5.06 -2.72 -1.35
C LEU A 12 4.31 -3.82 -0.60
N PHE A 13 3.01 -3.96 -0.88
CA PHE A 13 2.16 -5.00 -0.31
C PHE A 13 1.92 -6.09 -1.36
N LEU A 14 2.25 -7.33 -1.01
CA LEU A 14 2.20 -8.48 -1.90
C LEU A 14 1.07 -9.42 -1.47
N GLY A 15 0.46 -10.12 -2.43
CA GLY A 15 -0.53 -11.17 -2.15
C GLY A 15 -1.92 -10.69 -1.73
N LEU A 16 -2.20 -9.38 -1.82
CA LEU A 16 -3.54 -8.84 -1.56
C LEU A 16 -4.49 -9.09 -2.75
N PRO A 17 -5.78 -9.39 -2.52
CA PRO A 17 -6.76 -9.67 -3.58
C PRO A 17 -6.85 -8.55 -4.62
N ASP A 18 -6.67 -8.86 -5.91
CA ASP A 18 -6.59 -7.88 -7.01
C ASP A 18 -7.89 -7.83 -7.81
N ALA A 19 -8.28 -6.64 -8.25
CA ALA A 19 -9.44 -6.42 -9.11
C ALA A 19 -9.09 -5.53 -10.33
N ALA A 20 -9.76 -5.79 -11.46
CA ALA A 20 -9.48 -5.12 -12.73
C ALA A 20 -9.62 -3.59 -12.67
N ASN A 21 -10.65 -3.11 -11.97
CA ASN A 21 -11.00 -1.70 -11.84
C ASN A 21 -10.86 -1.23 -10.38
N GLU A 22 -9.83 -1.72 -9.68
CA GLU A 22 -9.56 -1.33 -8.30
C GLU A 22 -9.25 0.16 -8.20
N THR A 23 -9.99 0.88 -7.35
CA THR A 23 -9.77 2.30 -7.09
C THR A 23 -8.69 2.50 -6.02
N TRP A 24 -8.21 3.73 -5.87
CA TRP A 24 -7.17 4.04 -4.88
C TRP A 24 -7.68 3.84 -3.45
N GLU A 25 -8.95 4.18 -3.20
CA GLU A 25 -9.62 4.01 -1.90
C GLU A 25 -9.79 2.52 -1.57
N GLN A 26 -10.05 1.68 -2.57
CA GLN A 26 -10.11 0.23 -2.38
C GLN A 26 -8.73 -0.35 -2.05
N SER A 27 -7.68 0.09 -2.76
CA SER A 27 -6.31 -0.31 -2.44
C SER A 27 -5.89 0.16 -1.04
N GLU A 28 -6.28 1.37 -0.64
CA GLU A 28 -6.00 1.93 0.69
C GLU A 28 -6.72 1.11 1.77
N SER A 29 -8.00 0.84 1.60
CA SER A 29 -8.77 0.00 2.53
C SER A 29 -8.15 -1.39 2.69
N GLN A 30 -7.64 -2.00 1.60
CA GLN A 30 -6.94 -3.29 1.69
C GLN A 30 -5.65 -3.20 2.51
N ILE A 31 -4.87 -2.12 2.39
CA ILE A 31 -3.68 -1.89 3.21
C ILE A 31 -4.07 -1.74 4.69
N LEU A 32 -5.07 -0.91 4.99
CA LEU A 32 -5.53 -0.67 6.37
C LEU A 32 -6.00 -1.97 7.03
N SER A 33 -6.83 -2.75 6.34
CA SER A 33 -7.29 -4.06 6.81
C SER A 33 -6.13 -5.04 7.01
N PHE A 34 -5.19 -5.11 6.06
CA PHE A 34 -4.02 -5.98 6.18
C PHE A 34 -3.17 -5.63 7.41
N CYS A 35 -2.88 -4.35 7.62
CA CYS A 35 -2.11 -3.89 8.78
C CYS A 35 -2.83 -4.22 10.10
N ALA A 36 -4.13 -3.99 10.18
CA ALA A 36 -4.91 -4.30 11.37
C ALA A 36 -4.99 -5.81 11.66
N GLU A 37 -5.30 -6.62 10.64
CA GLU A 37 -5.58 -8.05 10.81
C GLU A 37 -4.32 -8.92 10.90
N ARG A 38 -3.26 -8.57 10.16
CA ARG A 38 -2.05 -9.41 10.04
C ARG A 38 -0.87 -8.90 10.83
N LEU A 39 -0.77 -7.58 11.00
CA LEU A 39 0.35 -6.94 11.71
C LEU A 39 -0.08 -6.43 13.09
N ASN A 40 -1.39 -6.42 13.39
CA ASN A 40 -1.94 -5.85 14.62
C ASN A 40 -1.56 -4.36 14.79
N VAL A 41 -1.46 -3.64 13.67
CA VAL A 41 -1.14 -2.21 13.57
C VAL A 41 -2.35 -1.47 13.04
N THR A 42 -2.92 -0.59 13.87
CA THR A 42 -4.01 0.31 13.45
C THR A 42 -3.42 1.56 12.83
N LEU A 43 -3.69 1.77 11.53
CA LEU A 43 -3.29 2.97 10.81
C LEU A 43 -4.47 3.93 10.67
N ASP A 44 -4.21 5.22 10.81
CA ASP A 44 -5.17 6.26 10.41
C ASP A 44 -5.11 6.41 8.88
N PRO A 45 -6.24 6.45 8.14
CA PRO A 45 -6.28 6.68 6.70
C PRO A 45 -5.41 7.86 6.24
N ASN A 46 -5.36 8.96 7.03
CA ASN A 46 -4.56 10.14 6.72
C ASN A 46 -3.04 9.89 6.74
N MET A 47 -2.60 8.72 7.21
CA MET A 47 -1.19 8.31 7.15
C MET A 47 -0.76 7.83 5.77
N ILE A 48 -1.71 7.53 4.87
CA ILE A 48 -1.48 7.08 3.51
C ILE A 48 -1.86 8.21 2.55
N ASP A 49 -0.90 8.72 1.77
CA ASP A 49 -1.15 9.75 0.76
C ASP A 49 -1.87 9.15 -0.46
N ARG A 50 -1.46 7.93 -0.84
CA ARG A 50 -1.99 7.24 -2.02
C ARG A 50 -1.67 5.76 -1.98
N ALA A 51 -2.64 4.92 -2.36
CA ALA A 51 -2.46 3.51 -2.61
C ALA A 51 -2.88 3.15 -4.04
N HIS A 52 -2.09 2.34 -4.75
CA HIS A 52 -2.49 1.86 -6.08
C HIS A 52 -1.75 0.59 -6.48
N ARG A 53 -2.39 -0.22 -7.33
CA ARG A 53 -1.77 -1.39 -7.97
C ARG A 53 -0.70 -0.98 -8.97
N VAL A 54 0.37 -1.76 -9.04
CA VAL A 54 1.44 -1.58 -10.03
C VAL A 54 1.38 -2.69 -11.08
N GLY A 55 1.39 -2.28 -12.35
CA GLY A 55 1.38 -3.20 -13.49
C GLY A 55 -0.01 -3.43 -14.10
N ARG A 56 -0.03 -4.18 -15.20
CA ARG A 56 -1.24 -4.53 -15.95
C ARG A 56 -2.02 -5.61 -15.19
N PHE A 57 -3.33 -5.42 -15.06
CA PHE A 57 -4.21 -6.43 -14.47
C PHE A 57 -4.17 -7.73 -15.29
N ASP A 58 -4.09 -8.84 -14.58
CA ASP A 58 -4.09 -10.19 -15.10
C ASP A 58 -4.79 -11.08 -14.07
N SER A 59 -5.89 -11.75 -14.46
CA SER A 59 -6.66 -12.58 -13.53
C SER A 59 -5.89 -13.77 -12.95
N SER A 60 -4.74 -14.12 -13.53
CA SER A 60 -3.85 -15.17 -13.03
C SER A 60 -2.79 -14.65 -12.04
N LYS A 61 -2.72 -13.33 -11.82
CA LYS A 61 -1.68 -12.70 -10.98
C LYS A 61 -2.30 -11.70 -10.01
N LEU A 62 -1.67 -11.58 -8.84
CA LEU A 62 -1.99 -10.53 -7.89
C LEU A 62 -0.96 -9.42 -8.05
N ARG A 63 -1.36 -8.28 -8.63
CA ARG A 63 -0.47 -7.12 -8.70
C ARG A 63 -0.16 -6.61 -7.31
N PRO A 64 1.06 -6.16 -7.03
CA PRO A 64 1.38 -5.56 -5.76
C PRO A 64 0.71 -4.19 -5.61
N ILE A 65 0.37 -3.81 -4.39
CA ILE A 65 -0.05 -2.45 -4.05
C ILE A 65 1.17 -1.66 -3.60
N VAL A 66 1.38 -0.48 -4.18
CA VAL A 66 2.30 0.52 -3.62
C VAL A 66 1.49 1.50 -2.77
N GLY A 67 1.75 1.51 -1.47
CA GLY A 67 1.24 2.49 -0.53
C GLY A 67 2.30 3.55 -0.26
N LYS A 68 2.02 4.80 -0.61
CA LYS A 68 2.84 5.96 -0.23
C LYS A 68 2.31 6.51 1.10
N PHE A 69 3.18 6.57 2.10
CA PHE A 69 2.86 7.14 3.40
C PHE A 69 3.19 8.62 3.45
N ALA A 70 2.37 9.40 4.16
CA ALA A 70 2.56 10.83 4.33
C ALA A 70 3.91 11.17 5.00
N LEU A 71 4.37 10.30 5.91
CA LEU A 71 5.61 10.48 6.68
C LEU A 71 6.39 9.18 6.77
N TYR A 72 7.72 9.30 6.74
CA TYR A 72 8.63 8.16 6.97
C TYR A 72 8.34 7.44 8.30
N LYS A 73 7.95 8.16 9.35
CA LYS A 73 7.61 7.57 10.66
C LYS A 73 6.38 6.65 10.58
N ASN A 74 5.39 7.00 9.76
CA ASN A 74 4.18 6.18 9.56
C ASN A 74 4.53 4.90 8.80
N LYS A 75 5.42 5.01 7.81
CA LYS A 75 5.97 3.83 7.12
C LYS A 75 6.74 2.92 8.08
N MET A 76 7.47 3.48 9.05
CA MET A 76 8.22 2.71 10.05
C MET A 76 7.36 2.07 11.13
N SER A 77 6.12 2.48 11.36
CA SER A 77 5.24 1.77 12.30
C SER A 77 4.69 0.46 11.74
N VAL A 78 4.84 0.23 10.43
CA VAL A 78 4.37 -0.97 9.72
C VAL A 78 5.50 -2.00 9.53
N LEU A 79 6.77 -1.56 9.56
CA LEU A 79 7.98 -2.39 9.39
C LEU A 79 8.63 -2.73 10.74
#